data_AF-A0A957CI86-F1
#
_entry.id   AF-A0A957CI86-F1
#
_cell.length_a   1.000
_cell.length_b   1.000
_cell.length_c   1.000
_cell.angle_alpha   90.00
_cell.angle_beta   90.00
_cell.angle_gamma   90.00
#
_symmetry.space_group_name_H-M   'P 1'
#
loop_
_entity.id
_entity.type
_entity.pdbx_description
1 polymer ?
#
loop_
_entity_poly.entity_id
_entity_poly.type
_entity_poly.pdbx_seq_one_letter_code
_entity_poly.pdbx_strand_id
1 'polypeptide(L)' 'YGLAQVGAVQVWQNALRNQQTAVDAYRHALSLGGTRSLPDLYAAAGARFAFDQSTMQDVITLLESQLETLYNQVD' A
#
# COMPACT_ATOMS: atom_id res chain seq x y z
N TYR A 1 -5.88 11.32 7.19
CA TYR A 1 -4.72 10.41 7.27
C TYR A 1 -5.08 8.94 7.05
N GLY A 2 -6.15 8.38 7.62
CA GLY A 2 -6.47 6.94 7.52
C GLY A 2 -6.45 6.34 6.10
N LEU A 3 -7.12 6.97 5.12
CA LEU A 3 -7.11 6.52 3.72
C LEU A 3 -5.70 6.50 3.11
N ALA A 4 -4.89 7.52 3.39
CA ALA A 4 -3.53 7.61 2.89
C ALA A 4 -2.63 6.52 3.51
N GLN A 5 -2.85 6.19 4.79
CA GLN A 5 -2.13 5.10 5.46
C GLN A 5 -2.53 3.73 4.90
N VAL A 6 -3.82 3.50 4.65
CA VAL A 6 -4.32 2.30 3.96
C VAL A 6 -3.71 2.18 2.55
N GLY A 7 -3.61 3.29 1.82
CA GLY A 7 -2.92 3.32 0.52
C GLY A 7 -1.42 3.00 0.64
N ALA A 8 -0.74 3.59 1.63
CA ALA A 8 0.69 3.36 1.85
C ALA A 8 1.00 1.90 2.20
N VAL A 9 0.17 1.25 3.02
CA VAL A 9 0.34 -0.18 3.35
C VAL A 9 0.16 -1.06 2.10
N GLN A 10 -0.77 -0.72 1.20
CA GLN A 10 -0.91 -1.45 -0.07
C GLN A 10 0.31 -1.30 -0.98
N VAL A 11 0.88 -0.08 -1.09
CA VAL A 11 2.13 0.15 -1.83
C VAL A 11 3.29 -0.66 -1.22
N TRP A 12 3.37 -0.71 0.11
CA TRP A 12 4.36 -1.52 0.81
C TRP A 12 4.14 -3.03 0.60
N GLN A 13 2.89 -3.51 0.62
CA GLN A 13 2.56 -4.90 0.29
C GLN A 13 3.07 -5.29 -1.09
N ASN A 14 2.91 -4.41 -2.08
CA ASN A 14 3.43 -4.62 -3.42
C ASN A 14 4.96 -4.66 -3.43
N ALA A 15 5.61 -3.80 -2.65
CA ALA A 15 7.06 -3.72 -2.55
C ALA A 15 7.68 -4.99 -1.92
N LEU A 16 7.01 -5.59 -0.93
CA LEU A 16 7.40 -6.89 -0.36
C LEU A 16 7.34 -8.04 -1.38
N ARG A 17 6.50 -7.94 -2.42
CA ARG A 17 6.41 -8.93 -3.51
C ARG A 17 7.40 -8.65 -4.63
N ASN A 18 7.48 -7.40 -5.08
CA ASN A 18 8.42 -6.93 -6.08
C ASN A 18 8.72 -5.43 -5.88
N GLN A 19 9.86 -5.16 -5.26
CA GLN A 19 10.29 -3.81 -4.91
C GLN A 19 10.39 -2.88 -6.13
N GLN A 20 10.97 -3.36 -7.23
CA GLN A 20 11.21 -2.53 -8.42
C GLN A 20 9.88 -2.07 -9.03
N THR A 21 8.98 -3.01 -9.29
CA THR A 21 7.67 -2.71 -9.87
C THR A 21 6.84 -1.79 -8.98
N ALA A 22 6.85 -1.99 -7.66
CA ALA A 22 6.11 -1.15 -6.73
C ALA A 22 6.61 0.29 -6.70
N VAL A 23 7.93 0.49 -6.71
CA VAL A 23 8.51 1.83 -6.74
C VAL A 23 8.26 2.52 -8.08
N ASP A 24 8.33 1.79 -9.20
CA ASP A 24 8.04 2.35 -10.52
C ASP A 24 6.57 2.78 -10.65
N ALA A 25 5.64 1.95 -10.18
CA ALA A 25 4.21 2.30 -10.12
C ALA A 25 3.96 3.54 -9.24
N TYR A 26 4.60 3.59 -8.06
CA TYR A 26 4.47 4.73 -7.16
C TYR A 26 5.01 6.03 -7.78
N ARG A 27 6.19 5.99 -8.42
CA ARG A 27 6.76 7.13 -9.14
C ARG A 27 5.88 7.57 -10.31
N HIS A 28 5.31 6.61 -11.03
CA HIS A 28 4.34 6.91 -12.08
C HIS A 28 3.13 7.65 -11.52
N ALA A 29 2.52 7.18 -10.42
CA ALA A 29 1.41 7.87 -9.77
C ALA A 29 1.77 9.30 -9.35
N LEU A 30 2.97 9.50 -8.76
CA LEU A 30 3.45 10.83 -8.38
C LEU A 30 3.62 11.76 -9.60
N SER A 31 4.09 11.23 -10.73
CA SER A 31 4.30 12.02 -11.96
C SER A 31 2.99 12.58 -12.55
N LEU A 32 1.84 11.98 -12.21
CA LEU A 32 0.53 12.45 -12.66
C LEU A 32 0.08 13.71 -11.91
N GLY A 33 0.65 14.00 -10.73
CA GLY A 33 0.31 15.16 -9.92
C GLY A 33 -1.20 15.31 -9.69
N GLY A 34 -1.70 16.56 -9.78
CA GLY A 34 -3.13 16.88 -9.62
C GLY A 34 -3.99 16.70 -10.88
N THR A 35 -3.50 16.02 -11.91
CA THR A 35 -4.19 15.91 -13.21
C THR A 35 -5.19 14.75 -13.29
N ARG A 36 -5.24 13.91 -12.25
CA ARG A 36 -6.08 12.71 -12.18
C ARG A 36 -6.91 12.69 -10.90
N SER A 37 -7.98 11.92 -10.91
CA SER A 37 -8.81 11.74 -9.73
C SER A 37 -8.05 10.97 -8.64
N LEU A 38 -8.46 11.12 -7.39
CA LEU A 38 -7.81 10.42 -6.28
C LEU A 38 -7.87 8.87 -6.42
N PRO A 39 -9.00 8.25 -6.84
CA PRO A 39 -9.02 6.83 -7.15
C PRO A 39 -8.03 6.42 -8.25
N ASP A 40 -7.89 7.21 -9.31
CA ASP A 40 -6.96 6.92 -10.40
C ASP A 40 -5.50 6.99 -9.93
N LEU A 41 -5.17 7.94 -9.04
CA LEU A 41 -3.84 8.05 -8.44
C LEU A 41 -3.50 6.82 -7.58
N TYR A 42 -4.46 6.31 -6.81
CA TYR A 42 -4.28 5.08 -6.05
C TYR A 42 -4.05 3.89 -6.99
N ALA A 43 -4.89 3.76 -8.02
CA ALA A 43 -4.78 2.68 -9.00
C ALA A 43 -3.43 2.71 -9.73
N ALA A 44 -2.96 3.90 -10.12
CA ALA A 44 -1.65 4.10 -10.74
C ALA A 44 -0.49 3.68 -9.82
N ALA A 45 -0.65 3.82 -8.49
CA ALA A 45 0.32 3.37 -7.50
C ALA A 45 0.19 1.86 -7.17
N GLY A 46 -0.72 1.14 -7.84
CA GLY A 46 -1.02 -0.26 -7.54
C GLY A 46 -1.83 -0.47 -6.26
N ALA A 47 -2.54 0.56 -5.80
CA ALA A 47 -3.39 0.53 -4.61
C ALA A 47 -4.87 0.74 -4.97
N ARG A 48 -5.76 0.38 -4.04
CA ARG A 48 -7.20 0.66 -4.14
C ARG A 48 -7.57 1.81 -3.22
N PHE A 49 -8.28 2.80 -3.76
CA PHE A 49 -8.93 3.84 -2.96
C PHE A 49 -10.22 3.30 -2.36
N ALA A 50 -10.10 2.52 -1.27
CA ALA A 50 -11.23 1.90 -0.59
C ALA A 50 -11.03 1.89 0.92
N PHE A 51 -12.13 2.05 1.64
CA PHE A 51 -12.22 1.89 3.10
C PHE A 51 -13.38 0.94 3.43
N ASP A 52 -13.31 -0.25 2.83
CA ASP A 52 -14.24 -1.32 3.11
C ASP A 52 -13.57 -2.44 3.93
N GLN A 53 -14.39 -3.34 4.43
CA GLN A 53 -13.96 -4.43 5.31
C GLN A 53 -12.85 -5.27 4.68
N SER A 54 -12.94 -5.58 3.39
CA SER A 54 -11.96 -6.41 2.68
C SER A 54 -10.60 -5.73 2.63
N THR A 55 -10.54 -4.46 2.22
CA THR A 55 -9.26 -3.73 2.19
C THR A 55 -8.66 -3.56 3.58
N MET A 56 -9.49 -3.31 4.59
CA MET A 56 -9.01 -3.18 5.97
C MET A 56 -8.46 -4.50 6.51
N GLN A 57 -9.10 -5.61 6.19
CA GLN A 57 -8.62 -6.94 6.56
C GLN A 57 -7.24 -7.22 5.95
N ASP A 58 -7.05 -6.99 4.65
CA ASP A 58 -5.77 -7.20 3.97
C ASP A 58 -4.63 -6.36 4.59
N VAL A 59 -4.94 -5.09 4.92
CA VAL A 59 -4.00 -4.16 5.56
C VAL A 59 -3.60 -4.63 6.95
N ILE A 60 -4.58 -5.01 7.79
CA ILE A 60 -4.34 -5.44 9.17
C ILE A 60 -3.56 -6.76 9.18
N THR A 61 -3.98 -7.74 8.37
CA THR A 61 -3.30 -9.04 8.27
C THR A 61 -1.83 -8.88 7.88
N LEU A 62 -1.52 -7.96 6.95
CA LEU A 62 -0.12 -7.68 6.60
C LEU A 62 0.65 -7.12 7.80
N LEU A 63 0.10 -6.12 8.50
CA LEU A 63 0.78 -5.49 9.62
C LEU A 63 1.03 -6.49 10.76
N GLU A 64 0.03 -7.31 11.10
CA GLU A 64 0.14 -8.35 12.12
C GLU A 64 1.24 -9.36 11.78
N SER A 65 1.25 -9.86 10.54
CA SER A 65 2.28 -10.80 10.06
C SER A 65 3.71 -10.22 10.16
N GLN A 66 3.86 -8.93 9.86
CA GLN A 66 5.16 -8.26 9.92
C GLN A 66 5.59 -7.99 11.36
N LEU A 67 4.66 -7.64 12.25
CA LEU A 67 4.92 -7.51 13.68
C LEU A 67 5.32 -8.84 14.32
N GLU A 68 4.62 -9.92 13.99
CA GLU A 68 4.95 -11.28 14.46
C GLU A 68 6.35 -11.69 13.98
N THR A 69 6.68 -11.43 12.72
CA THR A 69 8.03 -11.69 12.17
C THR A 69 9.11 -10.95 12.96
N LEU A 70 8.86 -9.69 13.34
CA LEU A 70 9.81 -8.89 14.12
C LEU A 70 9.93 -9.37 15.56
N TYR A 71 8.83 -9.75 16.21
CA TYR A 71 8.88 -10.28 17.57
C TYR A 71 9.68 -11.59 17.64
N ASN A 72 9.44 -12.50 16.69
CA ASN A 72 10.15 -13.78 16.61
C ASN A 72 11.64 -13.67 16.27
N GLN A 73 12.15 -12.49 15.90
CA GLN A 73 13.58 -12.25 15.65
C GLN A 73 14.34 -11.79 16.90
N VAL A 74 13.63 -11.41 17.96
CA VAL A 74 14.21 -10.85 19.20
C VAL A 74 14.29 -11.93 20.31
N ASP A 75 13.51 -13.00 20.19
CA ASP A 75 13.57 -14.21 21.01
C ASP A 75 14.59 -15.23 20.46
#